data_AF-A0A3R5U9M1-F1
#
_entry.id   AF-A0A3R5U9M1-F1
#
_cell.length_a   1.000
_cell.length_b   1.000
_cell.length_c   1.000
_cell.angle_alpha   90.00
_cell.angle_beta   90.00
_cell.angle_gamma   90.00
#
_symmetry.space_group_name_H-M   'P 1'
#
loop_
_entity.id
_entity.type
_entity.pdbx_description
1 polymer ?
#
loop_
_entity_poly.entity_id
_entity_poly.type
_entity_poly.pdbx_seq_one_letter_code
_entity_poly.pdbx_strand_id
1 'polypeptide(L)'
;MNITEKDLVVEVKEKYRDLVPIFLNARLSDVEKLEVAVEFSDFETVGLIGHSIHGAGGSYGFQFASKLGEELEAAAARENSTEIIAIINSLREYLASVKVTYID
;
A
#
# COMPACT_ATOMS: atom_id res chain seq x y z
N MET A 1 11.01 -3.83 -5.55
CA MET A 1 10.57 -3.37 -6.90
C MET A 1 11.21 -2.03 -7.18
N ASN A 2 11.34 -1.60 -8.45
CA ASN A 2 11.83 -0.25 -8.75
C ASN A 2 10.62 0.68 -8.90
N ILE A 3 10.48 1.63 -7.97
CA ILE A 3 9.47 2.69 -8.05
C ILE A 3 9.88 3.67 -9.15
N THR A 4 8.96 4.02 -10.05
CA THR A 4 9.22 5.01 -11.11
C THR A 4 8.60 6.37 -10.78
N GLU A 5 9.07 7.44 -11.41
CA GLU A 5 8.46 8.78 -11.24
C GLU A 5 6.96 8.80 -11.57
N LYS A 6 6.52 7.95 -12.51
CA LYS A 6 5.11 7.82 -12.88
C LYS A 6 4.27 7.21 -11.75
N ASP A 7 4.84 6.30 -10.97
CA ASP A 7 4.15 5.69 -9.83
C ASP A 7 3.94 6.71 -8.71
N LEU A 8 4.88 7.67 -8.58
CA LEU A 8 4.88 8.67 -7.52
C LEU A 8 3.89 9.81 -7.71
N VAL A 9 3.31 10.01 -8.89
CA VAL A 9 2.31 11.06 -9.12
C VAL A 9 0.92 10.44 -9.22
N VAL A 10 0.05 10.80 -8.28
CA VAL A 10 -1.31 10.29 -8.20
C VAL A 10 -2.31 11.41 -8.44
N GLU A 11 -3.08 11.29 -9.51
CA GLU A 11 -4.21 12.17 -9.81
C GLU A 11 -5.46 11.70 -9.04
N VAL A 12 -5.95 12.55 -8.15
CA VAL A 12 -7.10 12.29 -7.29
C VAL A 12 -8.21 13.28 -7.62
N LYS A 13 -9.47 12.81 -7.69
CA LYS A 13 -10.61 13.73 -7.86
C LYS A 13 -10.71 14.70 -6.70
N GLU A 14 -10.94 15.98 -6.96
CA GLU A 14 -11.01 17.06 -5.95
C GLU A 14 -11.96 16.71 -4.79
N LYS A 15 -13.09 16.05 -5.08
CA LYS A 15 -14.06 15.57 -4.06
C LYS A 15 -13.49 14.61 -3.00
N TYR A 16 -12.30 14.05 -3.21
CA TYR A 16 -11.62 13.16 -2.27
C TYR A 16 -10.45 13.82 -1.54
N ARG A 17 -10.20 15.13 -1.75
CA ARG A 17 -9.10 15.87 -1.12
C ARG A 17 -9.03 15.67 0.39
N ASP A 18 -10.15 15.74 1.08
CA ASP A 18 -10.19 15.59 2.54
C ASP A 18 -9.99 14.13 3.01
N LEU A 19 -10.20 13.16 2.13
CA LEU A 19 -10.02 11.73 2.44
C LEU A 19 -8.58 11.26 2.20
N VAL A 20 -7.83 11.92 1.31
CA VAL A 20 -6.46 11.52 0.97
C VAL A 20 -5.52 11.48 2.19
N PRO A 21 -5.47 12.51 3.07
CA PRO A 21 -4.62 12.45 4.26
C PRO A 21 -5.01 11.32 5.21
N ILE A 22 -6.30 11.01 5.32
CA ILE A 22 -6.81 9.91 6.16
C ILE A 22 -6.36 8.57 5.57
N PHE A 23 -6.49 8.40 4.27
CA PHE A 23 -6.02 7.22 3.56
C PHE A 23 -4.51 7.01 3.75
N LEU A 24 -3.68 8.03 3.52
CA LEU A 24 -2.23 7.93 3.65
C LEU A 24 -1.79 7.59 5.08
N ASN A 25 -2.37 8.23 6.10
CA ASN A 25 -2.10 7.91 7.50
C ASN A 25 -2.50 6.47 7.83
N ALA A 26 -3.64 5.99 7.34
CA ALA A 26 -4.06 4.61 7.54
C ALA A 26 -3.05 3.62 6.91
N ARG A 27 -2.52 3.93 5.71
CA ARG A 27 -1.50 3.09 5.06
C ARG A 27 -0.17 3.07 5.82
N LEU A 28 0.24 4.18 6.44
CA LEU A 28 1.41 4.21 7.31
C LEU A 28 1.24 3.31 8.54
N SER A 29 0.07 3.36 9.19
CA SER A 29 -0.24 2.42 10.28
C SER A 29 -0.32 0.97 9.82
N ASP A 30 -0.75 0.71 8.59
CA ASP A 30 -0.74 -0.64 8.02
C ASP A 30 0.68 -1.17 7.83
N VAL A 31 1.65 -0.32 7.42
CA VAL A 31 3.07 -0.70 7.35
C VAL A 31 3.59 -1.18 8.71
N GLU A 32 3.31 -0.45 9.79
CA GLU A 32 3.74 -0.84 11.14
C GLU A 32 3.14 -2.20 11.54
N LYS A 33 1.86 -2.43 11.25
CA LYS A 33 1.20 -3.72 11.54
C LYS A 33 1.77 -4.86 10.70
N LEU A 34 2.07 -4.60 9.42
CA LEU A 34 2.65 -5.59 8.51
C LEU A 34 4.04 -6.04 8.98
N GLU A 35 4.85 -5.12 9.49
CA GLU A 35 6.18 -5.46 10.04
C GLU A 35 6.08 -6.36 11.25
N VAL A 36 5.16 -6.07 12.17
CA VAL A 36 4.89 -6.94 13.31
C VAL A 36 4.36 -8.29 12.84
N ALA A 37 3.37 -8.29 11.94
CA ALA A 37 2.76 -9.52 11.45
C ALA A 37 3.78 -10.46 10.78
N VAL A 38 4.66 -9.92 9.93
CA VAL A 38 5.68 -10.75 9.26
C VAL A 38 6.75 -11.27 10.23
N GLU A 39 7.09 -10.52 11.28
CA GLU A 39 8.02 -10.99 12.34
C GLU A 39 7.45 -12.21 13.08
N PHE A 40 6.14 -12.20 13.35
CA PHE A 40 5.45 -13.31 14.03
C PHE A 40 4.89 -14.37 13.08
N SER A 41 5.20 -14.31 11.77
CA SER A 41 4.65 -15.21 10.74
C SER A 41 3.10 -15.25 10.70
N ASP A 42 2.47 -14.13 11.06
CA ASP A 42 1.02 -13.94 10.98
C ASP A 42 0.62 -13.57 9.55
N PHE A 43 0.66 -14.56 8.66
CA PHE A 43 0.34 -14.39 7.24
C PHE A 43 -1.14 -14.09 7.00
N GLU A 44 -2.03 -14.49 7.91
CA GLU A 44 -3.45 -14.13 7.83
C GLU A 44 -3.63 -12.61 7.93
N THR A 45 -3.01 -11.98 8.94
CA THR A 45 -3.02 -10.52 9.07
C THR A 45 -2.37 -9.83 7.87
N VAL A 46 -1.25 -10.36 7.36
CA VAL A 46 -0.62 -9.80 6.14
C VAL A 46 -1.58 -9.84 4.95
N GLY A 47 -2.27 -10.96 4.73
CA GLY A 47 -3.24 -11.11 3.64
C GLY A 47 -4.42 -10.15 3.77
N LEU A 48 -4.99 -10.02 4.97
CA LEU A 48 -6.11 -9.09 5.24
C LEU A 48 -5.73 -7.63 4.99
N ILE A 49 -4.53 -7.23 5.42
CA ILE A 49 -4.03 -5.88 5.16
C ILE A 49 -3.76 -5.68 3.66
N GLY A 50 -3.14 -6.65 2.98
CA GLY A 50 -2.90 -6.63 1.53
C GLY A 50 -4.19 -6.40 0.75
N HIS A 51 -5.24 -7.18 1.06
CA HIS A 51 -6.57 -7.07 0.47
C HIS A 51 -7.20 -5.68 0.68
N SER A 52 -7.10 -5.16 1.90
CA SER A 52 -7.61 -3.82 2.26
C SER A 52 -6.92 -2.71 1.46
N ILE A 53 -5.58 -2.77 1.34
CA ILE A 53 -4.79 -1.81 0.55
C ILE A 53 -5.15 -1.92 -0.94
N HIS A 54 -5.31 -3.13 -1.46
CA HIS A 54 -5.68 -3.39 -2.85
C HIS A 54 -7.00 -2.69 -3.22
N GLY A 55 -8.05 -2.92 -2.42
CA GLY A 55 -9.37 -2.34 -2.67
C GLY A 55 -9.44 -0.82 -2.47
N ALA A 56 -8.77 -0.31 -1.44
CA ALA A 56 -8.79 1.12 -1.12
C ALA A 56 -7.96 1.95 -2.10
N GLY A 57 -6.79 1.47 -2.52
CA GLY A 57 -5.89 2.20 -3.41
C GLY A 57 -6.51 2.51 -4.76
N GLY A 58 -7.19 1.54 -5.38
CA GLY A 58 -7.84 1.72 -6.68
C GLY A 58 -8.95 2.76 -6.67
N SER A 59 -9.70 2.87 -5.56
CA SER A 59 -10.84 3.78 -5.43
C SER A 59 -10.46 5.26 -5.43
N TYR A 60 -9.23 5.58 -5.01
CA TYR A 60 -8.72 6.95 -4.89
C TYR A 60 -7.68 7.33 -5.94
N GLY A 61 -7.25 6.39 -6.80
CA GLY A 61 -6.23 6.63 -7.84
C GLY A 61 -4.82 6.12 -7.50
N PHE A 62 -4.62 5.57 -6.30
CA PHE A 62 -3.35 4.99 -5.85
C PHE A 62 -3.12 3.59 -6.44
N GLN A 63 -2.97 3.52 -7.76
CA GLN A 63 -2.82 2.26 -8.50
C GLN A 63 -1.58 1.47 -8.06
N PHE A 64 -0.47 2.17 -7.77
CA PHE A 64 0.74 1.50 -7.30
C PHE A 64 0.54 0.88 -5.92
N ALA A 65 -0.10 1.59 -4.98
CA ALA A 65 -0.47 1.00 -3.68
C ALA A 65 -1.42 -0.20 -3.86
N SER A 66 -2.40 -0.10 -4.76
CA SER A 66 -3.33 -1.20 -5.03
C SER A 66 -2.61 -2.46 -5.52
N LYS A 67 -1.61 -2.30 -6.39
CA LYS A 67 -0.75 -3.39 -6.87
C LYS A 67 0.10 -4.00 -5.74
N LEU A 68 0.71 -3.18 -4.90
CA LEU A 68 1.47 -3.67 -3.74
C LEU A 68 0.58 -4.45 -2.77
N GLY A 69 -0.68 -4.04 -2.59
CA GLY A 69 -1.67 -4.77 -1.80
C GLY A 69 -1.99 -6.15 -2.35
N GLU A 70 -2.19 -6.26 -3.67
CA GLU A 70 -2.40 -7.54 -4.36
C GLU A 70 -1.18 -8.46 -4.21
N GLU A 71 0.03 -7.92 -4.37
CA GLU A 71 1.26 -8.67 -4.19
C GLU A 71 1.46 -9.13 -2.74
N LEU A 72 1.09 -8.32 -1.75
CA LEU A 72 1.09 -8.71 -0.33
C LEU A 72 0.14 -9.88 -0.08
N GLU A 73 -1.09 -9.80 -0.59
CA GLU A 73 -2.09 -10.86 -0.47
C GLU A 73 -1.58 -12.18 -1.08
N ALA A 74 -1.00 -12.11 -2.28
CA ALA A 74 -0.41 -13.26 -2.95
C ALA A 74 0.83 -13.82 -2.25
N ALA A 75 1.69 -12.97 -1.68
CA ALA A 75 2.87 -13.39 -0.93
C ALA A 75 2.51 -14.03 0.43
N ALA A 76 1.47 -13.52 1.09
CA ALA A 76 0.89 -14.09 2.30
C ALA A 76 0.34 -15.50 2.06
N ALA A 77 -0.42 -15.71 0.98
CA ALA A 77 -0.93 -17.02 0.60
C ALA A 77 0.17 -18.06 0.31
N ARG A 78 1.39 -17.60 0.02
CA ARG A 78 2.59 -18.43 -0.21
C ARG A 78 3.51 -18.50 1.01
N GLU A 79 3.15 -17.86 2.13
CA GLU A 79 3.95 -17.74 3.35
C GLU A 79 5.39 -17.24 3.08
N ASN A 80 5.54 -16.38 2.07
CA ASN A 80 6.86 -15.93 1.60
C ASN A 80 7.31 -14.66 2.32
N SER A 81 7.84 -14.79 3.54
CA SER A 81 8.30 -13.66 4.35
C SER A 81 9.32 -12.76 3.64
N THR A 82 10.18 -13.32 2.79
CA THR A 82 11.19 -12.53 2.05
C THR A 82 10.51 -11.58 1.06
N GLU A 83 9.50 -12.07 0.34
CA GLU A 83 8.72 -11.28 -0.60
C GLU A 83 7.84 -10.26 0.13
N ILE A 84 7.19 -10.65 1.22
CA ILE A 84 6.41 -9.75 2.08
C ILE A 84 7.26 -8.58 2.56
N ILE A 85 8.47 -8.84 3.10
CA ILE A 85 9.39 -7.78 3.55
C ILE A 85 9.79 -6.84 2.40
N ALA A 86 10.06 -7.39 1.21
CA ALA A 86 10.40 -6.57 0.05
C ALA A 86 9.23 -5.66 -0.39
N ILE A 87 8.00 -6.15 -0.30
CA ILE A 87 6.80 -5.37 -0.64
C ILE A 87 6.51 -4.32 0.44
N ILE A 88 6.64 -4.65 1.73
CA ILE A 88 6.51 -3.68 2.84
C ILE A 88 7.48 -2.51 2.66
N ASN A 89 8.74 -2.78 2.33
CA ASN A 89 9.72 -1.74 2.06
C ASN A 89 9.34 -0.87 0.86
N SER A 90 8.84 -1.49 -0.21
CA SER A 90 8.38 -0.77 -1.40
C SER A 90 7.15 0.11 -1.09
N LEU A 91 6.22 -0.37 -0.25
CA LEU A 91 5.06 0.38 0.22
C LEU A 91 5.47 1.58 1.09
N ARG A 92 6.41 1.38 2.01
CA ARG A 92 6.97 2.46 2.83
C ARG A 92 7.61 3.56 1.98
N GLU A 93 8.47 3.18 1.04
CA GLU A 93 9.17 4.13 0.17
C GLU A 93 8.19 4.90 -0.71
N TYR A 94 7.17 4.22 -1.24
CA TYR A 94 6.08 4.82 -1.98
C TYR A 94 5.33 5.87 -1.17
N LEU A 95 4.88 5.52 0.03
CA LEU A 95 4.11 6.43 0.90
C LEU A 95 4.91 7.66 1.31
N ALA A 96 6.23 7.53 1.46
CA ALA A 96 7.12 8.66 1.75
C ALA A 96 7.33 9.63 0.58
N SER A 97 7.12 9.15 -0.65
CA SER A 97 7.51 9.86 -1.88
C SER A 97 6.34 10.28 -2.76
N VAL A 98 5.13 9.74 -2.50
CA VAL A 98 3.95 9.99 -3.32
C VAL A 98 3.53 11.46 -3.28
N LYS A 99 3.28 12.01 -4.47
CA LYS A 99 2.79 13.36 -4.71
C LYS A 99 1.38 13.26 -5.24
N VAL A 100 0.46 13.89 -4.53
CA VAL A 100 -0.95 13.91 -4.91
C VAL A 100 -1.26 15.20 -5.65
N THR A 101 -1.81 15.08 -6.84
CA THR A 101 -2.40 16.18 -7.62
C THR A 101 -3.90 16.02 -7.62
N TYR A 102 -4.63 17.13 -7.52
CA TYR A 102 -6.08 17.11 -7.56
C TYR A 102 -6.59 17.58 -8.91
N ILE A 103 -7.53 16.82 -9.47
CA ILE A 103 -8.17 17.07 -10.75
C ILE A 103 -9.69 17.14 -10.57
N ASP A 104 -10.36 17.96 -11.38
CA ASP A 104 -11.82 18.07 -11.41
C ASP A 104 -12.49 16.88 -12.13
#